data_AF-A0A8E0ILP2-F1
#
_entry.id   AF-A0A8E0ILP2-F1
#
_cell.length_a   1.000
_cell.length_b   1.000
_cell.length_c   1.000
_cell.angle_alpha   90.00
_cell.angle_beta   90.00
_cell.angle_gamma   90.00
#
_symmetry.space_group_name_H-M   'P 1'
#
loop_
_entity.id
_entity.type
_entity.pdbx_description
1 polymer ?
#
loop_
_entity_poly.entity_id
_entity_poly.type
_entity_poly.pdbx_seq_one_letter_code
_entity_poly.pdbx_strand_id
1 'polypeptide(L)'
;MSQEIVIGDKVSVRKAKDVPLSFKGTVEKLYANAAMLTIDSFSPDDASLVEDMKNKTVVNYKHIKKGGKAVIPPAPEEKRPGARH
;
A
#
# COMPACT_ATOMS: atom_id res chain seq x y z
N MET A 1 -3.62 17.93 6.70
CA MET A 1 -3.79 16.88 7.73
C MET A 1 -3.56 15.53 7.08
N SER A 2 -2.48 14.85 7.42
CA SER A 2 -2.18 13.48 6.99
C SER A 2 -3.08 12.48 7.73
N GLN A 3 -3.21 11.26 7.21
CA GLN A 3 -4.05 10.22 7.81
C GLN A 3 -3.21 9.00 8.18
N GLU A 4 -3.40 8.46 9.38
CA GLU A 4 -2.82 7.18 9.75
C GLU A 4 -3.37 6.07 8.85
N ILE A 5 -2.46 5.18 8.45
CA ILE A 5 -2.77 4.02 7.64
C ILE A 5 -2.77 2.77 8.51
N VAL A 6 -3.85 2.00 8.43
CA VAL A 6 -4.02 0.73 9.13
C VAL A 6 -4.34 -0.39 8.15
N ILE A 7 -4.14 -1.63 8.57
CA ILE A 7 -4.54 -2.81 7.78
C ILE A 7 -6.06 -2.78 7.56
N GLY A 8 -6.49 -3.07 6.34
CA GLY A 8 -7.90 -2.98 5.91
C GLY A 8 -8.31 -1.62 5.35
N ASP A 9 -7.44 -0.60 5.41
CA ASP A 9 -7.75 0.70 4.80
C ASP A 9 -7.75 0.64 3.28
N LYS A 10 -8.76 1.30 2.68
CA LYS A 10 -8.77 1.57 1.25
C LYS A 10 -7.95 2.81 0.92
N VAL A 11 -6.94 2.62 0.08
CA VAL A 11 -6.01 3.65 -0.34
C VAL A 11 -5.93 3.73 -1.86
N SER A 12 -5.46 4.86 -2.34
CA SER A 12 -5.19 5.11 -3.74
C SER A 12 -3.70 5.31 -3.94
N VAL A 13 -3.15 4.65 -4.96
CA VAL A 13 -1.76 4.75 -5.36
C VAL A 13 -1.70 5.38 -6.74
N ARG A 14 -0.77 6.31 -6.92
CA ARG A 14 -0.49 6.89 -8.24
C ARG A 14 0.78 6.28 -8.82
N LYS A 15 0.77 6.10 -10.13
CA LYS A 15 1.95 5.72 -10.92
C LYS A 15 3.12 6.64 -10.59
N ALA A 16 4.27 6.05 -10.33
CA ALA A 16 5.51 6.71 -9.96
C ALA A 16 6.69 5.93 -10.57
N LYS A 17 7.92 6.44 -10.46
CA LYS A 17 9.10 5.69 -10.89
C LYS A 17 9.17 4.28 -10.29
N ASP A 18 8.78 4.17 -9.02
CA ASP A 18 8.83 2.92 -8.25
C ASP A 18 7.49 2.14 -8.30
N VAL A 19 6.45 2.69 -8.93
CA VAL A 19 5.11 2.08 -9.00
C VAL A 19 4.62 2.12 -10.45
N PRO A 20 4.53 0.97 -11.14
CA PRO A 20 4.34 0.94 -12.59
C PRO A 20 2.93 1.37 -13.04
N LEU A 21 1.92 1.32 -12.16
CA LEU A 21 0.54 1.66 -12.46
C LEU A 21 -0.15 2.47 -11.35
N SER A 22 -1.27 3.12 -11.68
CA SER A 22 -2.14 3.76 -10.68
C SER A 22 -3.30 2.83 -10.36
N PHE A 23 -3.57 2.60 -9.07
CA PHE A 23 -4.64 1.71 -8.66
C PHE A 23 -5.25 2.14 -7.33
N LYS A 24 -6.43 1.60 -7.02
CA LYS A 24 -7.01 1.62 -5.68
C LYS A 24 -6.89 0.22 -5.09
N GLY A 25 -6.54 0.18 -3.81
CA GLY A 25 -6.21 -1.05 -3.15
C GLY A 25 -6.49 -1.01 -1.67
N THR A 26 -6.40 -2.18 -1.05
CA THR A 26 -6.59 -2.33 0.39
C THR A 26 -5.27 -2.70 1.05
N VAL A 27 -4.99 -2.12 2.21
CA VAL A 27 -3.78 -2.43 2.98
C VAL A 27 -3.87 -3.84 3.55
N GLU A 28 -2.97 -4.72 3.13
CA GLU A 28 -2.88 -6.09 3.62
C GLU A 28 -1.84 -6.23 4.73
N LYS A 29 -0.66 -5.60 4.54
CA LYS A 29 0.42 -5.58 5.53
C LYS A 29 1.10 -4.23 5.56
N LEU A 30 1.62 -3.88 6.73
CA LEU A 30 2.40 -2.67 6.94
C LEU A 30 3.84 -3.03 7.26
N TYR A 31 4.78 -2.36 6.60
CA TYR A 31 6.21 -2.43 6.89
C TYR A 31 6.69 -1.06 7.38
N ALA A 32 7.94 -0.97 7.85
CA ALA A 32 8.50 0.28 8.34
C ALA A 32 8.47 1.42 7.30
N ASN A 33 8.78 1.10 6.03
CA ASN A 33 8.93 2.10 4.95
C ASN A 33 7.94 1.95 3.79
N ALA A 34 7.14 0.87 3.80
CA ALA A 34 6.20 0.56 2.73
C ALA A 34 4.99 -0.20 3.27
N ALA A 35 3.93 -0.31 2.48
CA ALA A 35 2.78 -1.15 2.76
C ALA A 35 2.57 -2.14 1.60
N MET A 36 2.19 -3.37 1.95
CA MET A 36 1.65 -4.33 1.00
C MET A 36 0.18 -4.02 0.78
N LEU A 37 -0.19 -3.82 -0.48
CA LEU A 37 -1.55 -3.49 -0.89
C LEU A 37 -2.07 -4.57 -1.84
N THR A 38 -3.34 -4.92 -1.71
CA THR A 38 -4.09 -5.63 -2.76
C THR A 38 -4.55 -4.64 -3.81
N ILE A 39 -4.59 -5.05 -5.07
CA ILE A 39 -5.05 -4.22 -6.19
C ILE A 39 -6.53 -4.55 -6.41
N ASP A 40 -7.41 -3.67 -5.94
CA ASP A 40 -8.88 -3.88 -5.98
C ASP A 40 -9.52 -3.19 -7.19
N SER A 41 -8.92 -2.11 -7.69
CA SER A 41 -9.39 -1.41 -8.88
C SER A 41 -8.23 -0.78 -9.65
N PHE A 42 -8.16 -1.04 -10.94
CA PHE A 42 -7.08 -0.63 -11.84
C PHE A 42 -7.65 -0.32 -13.22
N SER A 43 -6.85 0.26 -14.13
CA SER A 43 -7.28 0.47 -15.51
C SER A 43 -7.33 -0.88 -16.25
N PRO A 44 -8.35 -1.17 -17.08
CA PRO A 44 -8.37 -2.41 -17.87
C PRO A 44 -7.13 -2.57 -18.76
N ASP A 45 -6.51 -1.48 -19.18
CA ASP A 45 -5.25 -1.50 -19.95
C ASP A 45 -4.06 -2.05 -19.15
N ASP A 46 -4.14 -2.00 -17.82
CA ASP A 46 -3.11 -2.50 -16.90
C ASP A 46 -3.38 -3.95 -16.43
N ALA A 47 -4.41 -4.63 -16.97
CA ALA A 47 -4.86 -5.94 -16.47
C ALA A 47 -3.76 -7.01 -16.47
N SER A 48 -3.01 -7.15 -17.57
CA SER A 48 -1.91 -8.12 -17.67
C SER A 48 -0.83 -7.87 -16.62
N LEU A 49 -0.50 -6.60 -16.37
CA LEU A 49 0.48 -6.22 -15.36
C LEU A 49 0.00 -6.55 -13.94
N VAL A 50 -1.28 -6.30 -13.65
CA VAL A 50 -1.87 -6.62 -12.33
C VAL A 50 -1.92 -8.13 -12.10
N GLU A 51 -2.19 -8.91 -13.14
CA GLU A 51 -2.19 -10.37 -13.09
C GLU A 51 -0.77 -10.93 -12.84
N ASP A 52 0.24 -10.40 -13.53
CA ASP A 52 1.65 -10.74 -13.29
C ASP A 52 2.07 -10.45 -11.84
N MET A 53 1.55 -9.37 -11.27
CA MET A 53 1.75 -8.97 -9.87
C MET A 53 0.90 -9.78 -8.87
N LYS A 54 0.11 -10.75 -9.34
CA LYS A 54 -0.81 -11.56 -8.51
C LYS A 54 -1.75 -10.69 -7.67
N ASN A 55 -2.20 -9.56 -8.23
CA ASN A 55 -3.07 -8.57 -7.59
C ASN A 55 -2.50 -7.98 -6.30
N LYS A 56 -1.18 -8.04 -6.07
CA LYS A 56 -0.53 -7.58 -4.83
C LYS A 56 0.76 -6.83 -5.11
N THR A 57 1.00 -5.75 -4.37
CA THR A 57 2.23 -4.98 -4.55
C THR A 57 2.67 -4.28 -3.28
N VAL A 58 3.97 -4.06 -3.14
CA VAL A 58 4.55 -3.32 -2.02
C VAL A 58 4.85 -1.90 -2.48
N VAL A 59 4.22 -0.92 -1.84
CA VAL A 59 4.30 0.50 -2.22
C VAL A 59 4.81 1.32 -1.05
N ASN A 60 5.74 2.23 -1.33
CA ASN A 60 6.22 3.18 -0.33
C ASN A 60 5.11 4.18 0.06
N TYR A 61 4.99 4.48 1.35
CA TYR A 61 3.98 5.41 1.90
C TYR A 61 3.94 6.77 1.19
N LYS A 62 5.07 7.25 0.64
CA LYS A 62 5.14 8.50 -0.15
C LYS A 62 4.22 8.51 -1.37
N HIS A 63 3.86 7.34 -1.90
CA HIS A 63 3.00 7.16 -3.07
C HIS A 63 1.57 6.75 -2.73
N ILE A 64 1.27 6.53 -1.44
CA ILE A 64 -0.04 6.11 -0.96
C ILE A 64 -0.83 7.33 -0.51
N LYS A 65 -2.10 7.40 -0.91
CA LYS A 65 -3.04 8.43 -0.46
C LYS A 65 -4.34 7.80 0.04
N LYS A 66 -4.74 8.16 1.26
CA LYS A 66 -6.03 7.80 1.86
C LYS A 66 -6.96 9.01 1.78
N GLY A 67 -8.13 8.85 1.16
CA GLY A 67 -9.08 9.96 0.96
C GLY A 67 -8.48 11.20 0.26
N GLY A 68 -7.50 11.01 -0.63
CA GLY A 68 -6.78 12.09 -1.32
C GLY A 68 -5.66 12.76 -0.51
N LYS A 69 -5.43 12.35 0.74
CA LYS A 69 -4.41 12.91 1.63
C LYS A 69 -3.24 11.94 1.80
N ALA A 70 -2.05 12.48 2.06
CA ALA A 70 -0.88 11.67 2.35
C ALA A 70 -1.08 10.85 3.64
N VAL A 71 -0.55 9.63 3.64
CA VAL A 71 -0.63 8.75 4.80
C VAL A 71 0.56 8.93 5.73
N ILE A 72 0.33 8.69 7.02
CA ILE A 72 1.38 8.58 8.04
C ILE A 72 1.76 7.11 8.14
N PRO A 73 3.03 6.72 7.92
CA PRO A 73 3.50 5.37 8.18
C PRO A 73 3.19 4.96 9.63
N PRO A 74 2.90 3.68 9.90
CA PRO A 74 2.84 3.22 11.28
C PRO A 74 4.21 3.40 11.93
N ALA A 75 4.22 3.61 13.25
CA ALA A 75 5.46 3.66 14.00
C ALA A 75 6.27 2.37 13.74
N PRO A 76 7.60 2.45 13.50
CA PRO A 76 8.45 1.29 13.33
C PRO A 76 8.23 0.33 14.49
N GLU A 77 7.88 -0.91 14.16
CA GLU A 77 7.59 -1.95 15.13
C GLU A 77 8.89 -2.50 15.73
N GLU A 78 9.68 -1.66 16.40
CA GLU A 78 10.93 -2.08 17.03
C GLU A 78 10.71 -2.82 18.35
N LYS A 79 9.47 -2.97 18.82
CA LYS A 79 9.12 -3.83 19.97
C LYS A 79 7.71 -4.40 19.86
N ARG A 80 7.54 -5.54 19.18
CA ARG A 80 6.61 -6.57 19.67
C ARG A 80 7.44 -7.59 20.49
N PRO A 81 7.59 -7.42 21.82
CA PRO A 81 8.08 -8.51 22.66
C PRO A 81 6.96 -9.55 22.72
N GLY A 82 6.92 -10.47 21.75
CA GLY A 82 5.79 -11.40 21.64
C GLY A 82 5.92 -12.53 20.62
N ALA A 83 6.90 -12.53 19.72
CA ALA A 83 7.27 -13.75 19.02
C ALA A 83 8.07 -14.62 20.02
N ARG A 84 7.36 -15.39 20.85
CA ARG A 84 7.97 -16.44 21.67
C ARG A 84 8.63 -17.46 20.74
N HIS A 85 9.84 -17.84 21.17
CA HIS A 85 10.71 -18.93 20.73
C HIS A 85 9.99 -20.19 20.26
#